data_AF-A0A8S9VB04-F1
#
_entry.id   AF-A0A8S9VB04-F1
#
_cell.length_a   1.000
_cell.length_b   1.000
_cell.length_c   1.000
_cell.angle_alpha   90.00
_cell.angle_beta   90.00
_cell.angle_gamma   90.00
#
_symmetry.space_group_name_H-M   'P 1'
#
loop_
_entity.id
_entity.type
_entity.pdbx_description
1 polymer ?
#
loop_
_entity_poly.entity_id
_entity_poly.type
_entity_poly.pdbx_seq_one_letter_code
_entity_poly.pdbx_strand_id
1 'polypeptide(L)'
;MAFAVSFRAGLTVVFTGCMLYVVALGMQSYVAQGLLEFLNNEENIFHISSGYWLMVMMTGSSLVAVLSLNYVFFLSARIGVSMRSLTMSLIYAKSLRLSCEARQEYTPGEALTLMSVDTEREFNLLAHGPWLVMGPLGFAISIILVGVLFDFYSSVLIVVMTLSVQQGDRIARLQKQLLKVIDEREGHVGGSVSYEYPIFGLLINDDSSHI
;
A
#
# COMPACT_ATOMS: atom_id res chain seq x y z
N MET A 1 10.81 -18.05 6.13
CA MET A 1 10.25 -18.28 7.48
C MET A 1 10.86 -17.36 8.56
N ALA A 2 12.19 -17.22 8.66
CA ALA A 2 12.84 -16.40 9.71
C ALA A 2 12.51 -14.88 9.64
N PHE A 3 12.56 -14.27 8.46
CA PHE A 3 12.27 -12.83 8.27
C PHE A 3 10.85 -12.43 8.71
N ALA A 4 9.85 -13.24 8.37
CA ALA A 4 8.45 -12.98 8.72
C ALA A 4 8.20 -12.98 10.23
N VAL A 5 8.96 -13.77 11.00
CA VAL A 5 8.85 -13.81 12.47
C VAL A 5 9.57 -12.63 13.11
N SER A 6 10.74 -12.24 12.59
CA SER A 6 11.52 -11.09 13.09
C SER A 6 10.79 -9.75 12.91
N PHE A 7 10.09 -9.56 11.78
CA PHE A 7 9.38 -8.31 11.50
C PHE A 7 7.90 -8.32 11.88
N ARG A 8 7.38 -9.45 12.40
CA ARG A 8 5.96 -9.61 12.78
C ARG A 8 5.49 -8.55 13.76
N ALA A 9 6.30 -8.23 14.77
CA ALA A 9 5.98 -7.21 15.77
C ALA A 9 5.83 -5.82 15.11
N GLY A 10 6.75 -5.46 14.22
CA GLY A 10 6.68 -4.20 13.46
C GLY A 10 5.43 -4.14 12.57
N LEU A 11 5.11 -5.23 11.89
CA LEU A 11 3.92 -5.33 11.05
C LEU A 11 2.62 -5.22 11.88
N THR A 12 2.55 -5.85 13.05
CA THR A 12 1.39 -5.75 13.94
C THR A 12 1.20 -4.33 14.49
N VAL A 13 2.29 -3.61 14.79
CA VAL A 13 2.21 -2.20 15.21
C VAL A 13 1.73 -1.31 14.07
N VAL A 14 2.19 -1.57 12.83
CA VAL A 14 1.66 -0.89 11.63
C VAL A 14 0.16 -1.10 11.51
N PHE A 15 -0.33 -2.34 11.56
CA PHE A 15 -1.77 -2.64 11.50
C PHE A 15 -2.56 -2.00 12.64
N THR A 16 -2.00 -1.94 13.85
CA THR A 16 -2.65 -1.32 15.00
C THR A 16 -2.74 0.20 14.85
N GLY A 17 -1.66 0.87 14.41
CA GLY A 17 -1.68 2.31 14.13
C GLY A 17 -2.62 2.67 12.98
N CYS A 18 -2.72 1.77 12.02
CA CYS A 18 -3.68 1.78 10.93
C CYS A 18 -5.15 1.75 11.42
N MET A 19 -5.48 0.86 12.36
CA MET A 19 -6.81 0.83 12.99
C MET A 19 -7.08 2.10 13.79
N LEU A 20 -6.09 2.59 14.53
CA LEU A 20 -6.20 3.82 15.30
C LEU A 20 -6.44 5.04 14.40
N TYR A 21 -5.80 5.09 13.23
CA TYR A 21 -6.05 6.11 12.21
C TYR A 21 -7.50 6.07 11.69
N VAL A 22 -8.03 4.89 11.37
CA VAL A 22 -9.42 4.72 10.89
C VAL A 22 -10.42 5.18 11.95
N VAL A 23 -10.19 4.83 13.22
CA VAL A 23 -11.03 5.29 14.34
C VAL A 23 -10.96 6.81 14.50
N ALA A 24 -9.78 7.41 14.39
CA ALA A 24 -9.61 8.86 14.47
C ALA A 24 -10.35 9.59 13.32
N LEU A 25 -10.31 9.04 12.10
CA LEU A 25 -11.07 9.56 10.96
C LEU A 25 -12.58 9.50 11.20
N GLY A 26 -13.09 8.36 11.68
CA GLY A 26 -14.50 8.21 12.02
C GLY A 26 -14.93 9.22 13.08
N MET A 27 -14.15 9.35 14.16
CA MET A 27 -14.38 10.32 15.23
C MET A 27 -14.40 11.76 14.68
N GLN A 28 -13.48 12.11 13.78
CA GLN A 28 -13.43 13.43 13.16
C GLN A 28 -14.72 13.74 12.38
N SER A 29 -15.28 12.77 11.65
CA SER A 29 -16.53 12.96 10.91
C SER A 29 -17.75 13.12 11.83
N TYR A 30 -17.85 12.35 12.92
CA TYR A 30 -18.92 12.55 13.91
C TYR A 30 -18.83 13.91 14.60
N VAL A 31 -17.62 14.36 14.97
CA VAL A 31 -17.43 15.69 15.56
C VAL A 31 -17.81 16.79 14.56
N ALA A 32 -17.54 16.59 13.26
CA ALA A 32 -17.96 17.52 12.22
C ALA A 32 -19.49 17.63 12.11
N GLN A 33 -20.24 16.53 12.27
CA GLN A 33 -21.71 16.61 12.32
C GLN A 33 -22.21 17.34 13.55
N GLY A 34 -21.67 17.01 14.73
CA GLY A 34 -22.07 17.71 15.95
C GLY A 34 -21.80 19.21 15.87
N LEU A 35 -20.79 19.64 15.10
CA LEU A 35 -20.57 21.06 14.82
C LEU A 35 -21.65 21.65 13.89
N LEU A 36 -22.08 20.90 12.88
CA LEU A 36 -23.14 21.33 11.96
C LEU A 36 -24.50 21.42 12.67
N GLU A 37 -24.85 20.44 13.50
CA GLU A 37 -26.05 20.46 14.35
C GLU A 37 -26.04 21.68 15.28
N PHE A 38 -24.89 21.99 15.89
CA PHE A 38 -24.72 23.17 16.74
C PHE A 38 -24.97 24.47 15.97
N LEU A 39 -24.46 24.57 14.75
CA LEU A 39 -24.65 25.74 13.88
C LEU A 39 -26.10 25.87 13.39
N ASN A 40 -26.79 24.75 13.20
CA ASN A 40 -28.21 24.70 12.84
C ASN A 40 -29.15 24.89 14.05
N ASN A 41 -28.59 25.07 15.25
CA ASN A 41 -29.33 25.27 16.49
C ASN A 41 -30.20 24.05 16.87
N GLU A 42 -29.79 22.85 16.45
CA GLU A 42 -30.40 21.57 16.80
C GLU A 42 -29.75 20.96 18.05
N GLU A 43 -30.40 20.00 18.70
CA GLU A 43 -29.81 19.30 19.85
C GLU A 43 -28.61 18.45 19.42
N ASN A 44 -27.41 18.88 19.81
CA ASN A 44 -26.17 18.16 19.51
C ASN A 44 -26.14 16.74 20.07
N ILE A 45 -25.63 15.80 19.27
CA ILE A 45 -25.24 14.43 19.68
C ILE A 45 -24.39 14.34 20.95
N PHE A 46 -23.61 15.36 21.29
CA PHE A 46 -22.77 15.39 22.50
C PHE A 46 -23.35 16.19 23.67
N HIS A 47 -24.53 16.82 23.53
CA HIS A 47 -25.16 17.64 24.58
C HIS A 47 -24.25 18.76 25.14
N ILE A 48 -23.34 19.29 24.31
CA ILE A 48 -22.42 20.35 24.71
C ILE A 48 -22.93 21.70 24.22
N SER A 49 -23.14 22.62 25.15
CA SER A 49 -23.61 23.99 24.89
C SER A 49 -22.56 24.91 24.26
N SER A 50 -21.30 24.49 24.16
CA SER A 50 -20.16 25.33 23.74
C SER A 50 -19.42 24.74 22.53
N GLY A 51 -19.59 25.36 21.35
CA GLY A 51 -18.89 24.98 20.11
C GLY A 51 -17.36 24.97 20.21
N TYR A 52 -16.77 25.68 21.16
CA TYR A 52 -15.32 25.65 21.44
C TYR A 52 -14.80 24.23 21.77
N TRP A 53 -15.57 23.44 22.53
CA TRP A 53 -15.13 22.09 22.89
C TRP A 53 -15.17 21.13 21.69
N LEU A 54 -16.16 21.27 20.81
CA LEU A 54 -16.21 20.51 19.56
C LEU A 54 -15.00 20.82 18.68
N MET A 55 -14.57 22.07 18.62
CA MET A 55 -13.35 22.45 17.87
C MET A 55 -12.07 21.88 18.46
N VAL A 56 -11.97 21.83 19.79
CA VAL A 56 -10.84 21.17 20.48
C VAL A 56 -10.83 19.67 20.20
N MET A 57 -11.98 19.00 20.27
CA MET A 57 -12.10 17.58 19.93
C MET A 57 -11.77 17.29 18.46
N MET A 58 -12.23 18.13 17.53
CA MET A 58 -11.92 18.01 16.12
C MET A 58 -10.41 18.15 15.88
N THR A 59 -9.79 19.17 16.46
CA THR A 59 -8.35 19.40 16.36
C THR A 59 -7.56 18.25 16.96
N GLY A 60 -7.97 17.75 18.13
CA GLY A 60 -7.35 16.60 18.80
C GLY A 60 -7.43 15.32 17.95
N SER A 61 -8.61 15.01 17.40
CA SER A 61 -8.80 13.85 16.53
C SER A 61 -7.95 13.94 15.25
N SER A 62 -7.88 15.13 14.63
CA SER A 62 -7.05 15.39 13.45
C SER A 62 -5.56 15.23 13.74
N LEU A 63 -5.09 15.76 14.88
CA LEU A 63 -3.70 15.58 15.34
C LEU A 63 -3.36 14.10 15.52
N VAL A 64 -4.23 13.34 16.19
CA VAL A 64 -4.05 11.90 16.39
C VAL A 64 -4.03 11.17 15.05
N ALA A 65 -4.94 11.51 14.12
CA ALA A 65 -4.97 10.91 12.80
C ALA A 65 -3.67 11.17 12.01
N VAL A 66 -3.22 12.43 11.95
CA VAL A 66 -2.00 12.82 11.23
C VAL A 66 -0.76 12.18 11.85
N LEU A 67 -0.64 12.18 13.18
CA LEU A 67 0.49 11.56 13.88
C LEU A 67 0.51 10.05 13.64
N SER A 68 -0.65 9.39 13.67
CA SER A 68 -0.75 7.94 13.43
C SER A 68 -0.35 7.58 12.01
N LEU A 69 -0.81 8.35 11.03
CA LEU A 69 -0.43 8.16 9.62
C LEU A 69 1.07 8.33 9.42
N ASN A 70 1.66 9.40 9.96
CA ASN A 70 3.11 9.63 9.87
C ASN A 70 3.91 8.53 10.59
N TYR A 71 3.44 8.09 11.76
CA TYR A 71 4.09 7.03 12.52
C TYR A 71 4.07 5.70 11.77
N VAL A 72 2.92 5.32 11.19
CA VAL A 72 2.80 4.11 10.36
C VAL A 72 3.70 4.19 9.13
N PHE A 73 3.72 5.33 8.44
CA PHE A 73 4.59 5.54 7.29
C PHE A 73 6.07 5.41 7.67
N PHE A 74 6.49 6.10 8.73
CA PHE A 74 7.86 6.01 9.23
C PHE A 74 8.26 4.59 9.63
N LEU A 75 7.39 3.88 10.35
CA LEU A 75 7.66 2.52 10.79
C LEU A 75 7.75 1.55 9.62
N SER A 76 6.85 1.65 8.64
CA SER A 76 6.88 0.85 7.42
C SER A 76 8.17 1.08 6.61
N ALA A 77 8.57 2.34 6.44
CA ALA A 77 9.83 2.69 5.76
C ALA A 77 11.05 2.15 6.52
N ARG A 78 11.06 2.28 7.85
CA ARG A 78 12.15 1.75 8.70
C ARG A 78 12.29 0.24 8.58
N ILE A 79 11.17 -0.48 8.59
CA ILE A 79 11.14 -1.94 8.40
C ILE A 79 11.66 -2.29 7.00
N GLY A 80 11.19 -1.57 5.97
CA GLY A 80 11.63 -1.75 4.59
C GLY A 80 13.14 -1.60 4.42
N VAL A 81 13.72 -0.50 4.93
CA VAL A 81 15.17 -0.25 4.83
C VAL A 81 15.97 -1.32 5.57
N SER A 82 15.50 -1.73 6.75
CA SER A 82 16.17 -2.76 7.54
C SER A 82 16.18 -4.11 6.81
N MET A 83 15.05 -4.48 6.19
CA MET A 83 14.95 -5.71 5.41
C MET A 83 15.83 -5.65 4.15
N ARG A 84 15.80 -4.54 3.39
CA ARG A 84 16.68 -4.32 2.23
C ARG A 84 18.15 -4.49 2.58
N SER A 85 18.60 -3.89 3.68
CA SER A 85 20.00 -3.98 4.13
C SER A 85 20.40 -5.41 4.52
N LEU A 86 19.51 -6.13 5.20
CA LEU A 86 19.74 -7.54 5.56
C LEU A 86 19.79 -8.43 4.31
N THR A 87 18.84 -8.29 3.38
CA THR A 87 18.82 -9.05 2.14
C THR A 87 20.10 -8.80 1.33
N MET A 88 20.50 -7.53 1.16
CA MET A 88 21.74 -7.18 0.45
C MET A 88 22.99 -7.79 1.10
N SER A 89 23.07 -7.76 2.44
CA SER A 89 24.17 -8.35 3.21
C SER A 89 24.22 -9.88 3.07
N LEU A 90 23.07 -10.55 3.06
CA LEU A 90 22.98 -12.00 2.85
C LEU A 90 23.41 -12.40 1.46
N ILE A 91 22.96 -11.66 0.43
CA ILE A 91 23.37 -11.91 -0.96
C ILE A 91 24.89 -11.74 -1.08
N TYR A 92 25.46 -10.72 -0.44
CA TYR A 92 26.90 -10.45 -0.49
C TYR A 92 27.72 -11.53 0.23
N ALA A 93 27.27 -11.96 1.42
CA ALA A 93 27.92 -13.04 2.15
C ALA A 93 27.84 -14.37 1.38
N LYS A 94 26.72 -14.63 0.69
CA LYS A 94 26.53 -15.83 -0.11
C LYS A 94 27.40 -15.80 -1.37
N SER A 95 27.48 -14.66 -2.07
CA SER A 95 28.30 -14.53 -3.29
C SER A 95 29.79 -14.74 -3.02
N LEU A 96 30.29 -14.35 -1.84
CA LEU A 96 31.68 -14.59 -1.42
C LEU A 96 31.99 -16.05 -1.04
N ARG A 97 30.97 -16.87 -0.77
CA ARG A 97 31.11 -18.28 -0.34
C ARG A 97 30.72 -19.28 -1.41
N LEU A 98 30.45 -18.82 -2.64
CA LEU A 98 30.09 -19.70 -3.76
C LEU A 98 31.29 -20.54 -4.22
N SER A 99 31.04 -21.82 -4.53
CA SER A 99 32.02 -22.70 -5.17
C SER A 99 32.23 -22.30 -6.64
N CYS A 100 33.34 -22.71 -7.26
CA CYS A 100 33.60 -22.42 -8.68
C CYS A 100 32.49 -22.92 -9.62
N GLU A 101 31.90 -24.08 -9.31
CA GLU A 101 30.79 -24.67 -10.06
C GLU A 101 29.53 -23.81 -9.96
N ALA A 102 29.14 -23.44 -8.74
CA ALA A 102 28.01 -22.52 -8.53
C ALA A 102 28.27 -21.11 -9.10
N ARG A 103 29.53 -20.70 -9.24
CA ARG A 103 29.93 -19.40 -9.82
C ARG A 103 29.88 -19.39 -11.35
N GLN A 104 29.92 -20.57 -11.98
CA GLN A 104 29.62 -20.71 -13.40
C GLN A 104 28.12 -20.62 -13.68
N GLU A 105 27.29 -21.09 -12.74
CA GLU A 105 25.83 -21.01 -12.83
C GLU A 105 25.29 -19.63 -12.40
N TYR A 106 25.85 -19.02 -11.35
CA TYR A 106 25.48 -17.69 -10.85
C TYR A 106 26.60 -16.68 -11.07
N THR A 107 26.41 -15.83 -12.06
CA THR A 107 27.34 -14.76 -12.41
C THR A 107 27.32 -13.63 -11.39
N PRO A 108 28.43 -12.87 -11.24
CA PRO A 108 28.44 -11.68 -10.40
C PRO A 108 27.43 -10.61 -10.85
N GLY A 109 27.06 -10.59 -12.14
CA GLY A 109 26.04 -9.69 -12.69
C GLY A 109 24.63 -10.02 -12.20
N GLU A 110 24.30 -11.30 -12.08
CA GLU A 110 23.02 -11.75 -11.49
C GLU A 110 22.95 -11.41 -10.01
N ALA A 111 24.03 -11.60 -9.25
CA ALA A 111 24.08 -11.21 -7.84
C ALA A 111 23.87 -9.69 -7.64
N LEU A 112 24.44 -8.85 -8.51
CA LEU A 112 24.23 -7.39 -8.49
C LEU A 112 22.81 -7.00 -8.87
N THR A 113 22.22 -7.70 -9.84
CA THR A 113 20.82 -7.50 -10.24
C THR A 113 19.88 -7.85 -9.08
N LEU A 114 20.12 -9.00 -8.42
CA LEU A 114 19.38 -9.45 -7.24
C LEU A 114 19.50 -8.44 -6.08
N MET A 115 20.71 -7.91 -5.84
CA MET A 115 20.93 -6.88 -4.81
C MET A 115 20.25 -5.55 -5.12
N SER A 116 20.16 -5.14 -6.38
CA SER A 116 19.64 -3.83 -6.76
C SER A 116 18.13 -3.87 -6.96
N VAL A 117 17.68 -4.61 -7.98
CA VAL A 117 16.30 -4.65 -8.46
C VAL A 117 15.39 -5.38 -7.49
N ASP A 118 15.78 -6.58 -7.04
CA ASP A 118 14.87 -7.40 -6.24
C ASP A 118 14.73 -6.87 -4.81
N THR A 119 15.83 -6.43 -4.19
CA THR A 119 15.73 -5.79 -2.86
C THR A 119 15.01 -4.44 -2.90
N GLU A 120 14.98 -3.75 -4.04
CA GLU A 120 14.20 -2.52 -4.23
C GLU A 120 12.72 -2.81 -4.37
N ARG A 121 12.37 -3.86 -5.10
CA ARG A 121 10.99 -4.35 -5.17
C ARG A 121 10.49 -4.80 -3.80
N GLU A 122 11.30 -5.53 -3.03
CA GLU A 122 10.96 -5.91 -1.65
C GLU A 122 10.76 -4.68 -0.75
N PHE A 123 11.63 -3.68 -0.86
CA PHE A 123 11.49 -2.42 -0.12
C PHE A 123 10.17 -1.72 -0.45
N ASN A 124 9.86 -1.56 -1.73
CA ASN A 124 8.63 -0.90 -2.18
C ASN A 124 7.38 -1.67 -1.74
N LEU A 125 7.40 -3.00 -1.79
CA LEU A 125 6.30 -3.84 -1.30
C LEU A 125 6.06 -3.66 0.20
N LEU A 126 7.10 -3.53 1.02
CA LEU A 126 6.95 -3.34 2.46
C LEU A 126 6.55 -1.91 2.85
N ALA A 127 7.10 -0.91 2.14
CA ALA A 127 6.79 0.49 2.38
C ALA A 127 5.36 0.85 1.93
N HIS A 128 4.92 0.35 0.78
CA HIS A 128 3.60 0.66 0.22
C HIS A 128 2.54 -0.43 0.46
N GLY A 129 2.93 -1.63 0.87
CA GLY A 129 2.04 -2.77 1.10
C GLY A 129 0.87 -2.47 2.04
N PRO A 130 1.08 -1.84 3.21
CA PRO A 130 -0.02 -1.46 4.10
C PRO A 130 -1.04 -0.53 3.42
N TRP A 131 -0.58 0.35 2.54
CA TRP A 131 -1.45 1.26 1.80
C TRP A 131 -2.30 0.57 0.74
N LEU A 132 -1.86 -0.56 0.19
CA LEU A 132 -2.66 -1.34 -0.76
C LEU A 132 -3.96 -1.87 -0.12
N VAL A 133 -3.92 -2.20 1.17
CA VAL A 133 -5.11 -2.63 1.93
C VAL A 133 -5.89 -1.41 2.44
N MET A 134 -5.17 -0.38 2.89
CA MET A 134 -5.81 0.78 3.50
C MET A 134 -6.47 1.74 2.52
N GLY A 135 -6.01 1.81 1.27
CA GLY A 135 -6.64 2.64 0.23
C GLY A 135 -8.09 2.23 -0.03
N PRO A 136 -8.36 0.97 -0.43
CA PRO A 136 -9.73 0.48 -0.65
C PRO A 136 -10.61 0.56 0.60
N LEU A 137 -10.05 0.24 1.77
CA LEU A 137 -10.76 0.25 3.04
C LEU A 137 -11.16 1.68 3.44
N GLY A 138 -10.25 2.65 3.33
CA GLY A 138 -10.54 4.06 3.58
C GLY A 138 -11.57 4.63 2.60
N PHE A 139 -11.51 4.24 1.33
CA PHE A 139 -12.50 4.64 0.32
C PHE A 139 -13.90 4.09 0.63
N ALA A 140 -14.01 2.81 0.98
CA ALA A 140 -15.28 2.19 1.35
C ALA A 140 -15.90 2.85 2.59
N ILE A 141 -15.09 3.08 3.64
CA ILE A 141 -15.54 3.75 4.87
C ILE A 141 -16.01 5.17 4.56
N SER A 142 -15.29 5.90 3.71
CA SER A 142 -15.66 7.25 3.31
C SER A 142 -17.05 7.29 2.64
N ILE A 143 -17.33 6.36 1.73
CA ILE A 143 -18.65 6.24 1.08
C ILE A 143 -19.75 5.95 2.11
N ILE A 144 -19.52 5.00 3.01
CA ILE A 144 -20.51 4.61 4.03
C ILE A 144 -20.80 5.78 4.97
N LEU A 145 -19.75 6.45 5.45
CA LEU A 145 -19.85 7.54 6.41
C LEU A 145 -20.60 8.73 5.80
N VAL A 146 -20.31 9.08 4.55
CA VAL A 146 -21.04 10.13 3.82
C VAL A 146 -22.52 9.77 3.68
N GLY A 147 -22.84 8.51 3.36
CA GLY A 147 -24.22 8.04 3.21
C GLY A 147 -25.01 8.01 4.51
N VAL A 148 -24.37 7.69 5.64
CA VAL A 148 -25.02 7.64 6.97
C VAL A 148 -25.15 9.02 7.59
N LEU A 149 -24.16 9.90 7.42
CA LEU A 149 -24.10 11.16 8.16
C LEU A 149 -25.02 12.27 7.65
N PHE A 150 -25.17 12.43 6.34
CA PHE A 150 -25.74 13.66 5.79
C PHE A 150 -27.16 13.51 5.21
N ASP A 151 -27.73 12.31 5.34
CA ASP A 151 -29.01 11.88 4.77
C ASP A 151 -29.12 12.12 3.24
N PHE A 152 -29.99 11.39 2.53
CA PHE A 152 -29.97 11.33 1.05
C PHE A 152 -30.31 12.65 0.34
N TYR A 153 -30.72 13.69 1.08
CA TYR A 153 -31.37 14.90 0.55
C TYR A 153 -30.43 16.09 0.28
N SER A 154 -29.17 16.07 0.73
CA SER A 154 -28.27 17.19 0.46
C SER A 154 -27.67 17.09 -0.96
N SER A 155 -28.05 18.03 -1.83
CA SER A 155 -27.62 18.11 -3.25
C SER A 155 -26.10 18.10 -3.43
N VAL A 156 -25.37 18.59 -2.43
CA VAL A 156 -23.90 18.59 -2.39
C VAL A 156 -23.33 17.17 -2.31
N LEU A 157 -24.01 16.24 -1.61
CA LEU A 157 -23.55 14.85 -1.48
C LEU A 157 -23.64 14.10 -2.80
N ILE A 158 -24.71 14.33 -3.57
CA ILE A 158 -24.88 13.70 -4.88
C ILE A 158 -23.73 14.10 -5.81
N VAL A 159 -23.34 15.38 -5.78
CA VAL A 159 -22.19 15.89 -6.54
C VAL A 159 -20.88 15.26 -6.07
N VAL A 160 -20.62 15.24 -4.77
CA VAL A 160 -19.40 14.65 -4.20
C VAL A 160 -19.31 13.15 -4.51
N MET A 161 -20.40 12.41 -4.34
CA MET A 161 -20.48 10.98 -4.63
C MET A 161 -20.23 10.69 -6.11
N THR A 162 -20.82 11.49 -7.01
CA THR A 162 -20.60 11.36 -8.46
C THR A 162 -19.14 11.64 -8.82
N LEU A 163 -18.52 12.66 -8.21
CA LEU A 163 -17.10 12.96 -8.43
C LEU A 163 -16.19 11.85 -7.90
N SER A 164 -16.47 11.29 -6.73
CA SER A 164 -15.72 10.18 -6.14
C SER A 164 -15.78 8.91 -7.01
N VAL A 165 -16.95 8.56 -7.53
CA VAL A 165 -17.12 7.41 -8.44
C VAL A 165 -16.39 7.65 -9.77
N GLN A 166 -16.52 8.84 -10.35
CA GLN A 166 -15.81 9.17 -11.60
C GLN A 166 -14.29 9.10 -11.44
N GLN A 167 -13.75 9.55 -10.31
CA GLN A 167 -12.31 9.45 -10.03
C GLN A 167 -11.88 7.99 -9.90
N GLY A 168 -12.64 7.18 -9.15
CA GLY A 168 -12.39 5.75 -9.02
C GLY A 168 -12.36 5.03 -10.38
N ASP A 169 -13.34 5.30 -11.24
CA ASP A 169 -13.43 4.71 -12.58
C ASP A 169 -12.28 5.13 -13.50
N ARG A 170 -11.83 6.39 -13.42
CA ARG A 170 -10.65 6.87 -14.17
C ARG A 170 -9.40 6.12 -13.72
N ILE A 171 -9.19 6.01 -12.42
CA ILE A 171 -8.04 5.31 -11.84
C ILE A 171 -8.06 3.82 -12.24
N ALA A 172 -9.21 3.17 -12.15
CA ALA A 172 -9.36 1.76 -12.52
C ALA A 172 -9.10 1.50 -14.01
N ARG A 173 -9.54 2.39 -14.90
CA ARG A 173 -9.25 2.29 -16.34
C ARG A 173 -7.75 2.44 -16.61
N LEU A 174 -7.10 3.41 -15.97
CA LEU A 174 -5.66 3.64 -16.12
C LEU A 174 -4.85 2.42 -15.61
N GLN A 175 -5.22 1.86 -14.46
CA GLN A 175 -4.60 0.64 -13.94
C GLN A 175 -4.74 -0.54 -14.91
N LYS A 176 -5.92 -0.73 -15.52
CA LYS A 176 -6.13 -1.78 -16.53
C LYS A 176 -5.28 -1.57 -17.79
N GLN A 177 -5.16 -0.33 -18.26
CA GLN A 177 -4.31 0.00 -19.40
C GLN A 177 -2.83 -0.25 -19.11
N LEU A 178 -2.37 0.15 -17.91
CA LEU A 178 -1.01 -0.13 -17.45
C LEU A 178 -0.74 -1.64 -17.42
N LEU A 179 -1.63 -2.44 -16.82
CA LEU A 179 -1.47 -3.89 -16.76
C LEU A 179 -1.43 -4.52 -18.17
N LYS A 180 -2.26 -4.05 -19.10
CA LYS A 180 -2.24 -4.53 -20.49
C LYS A 180 -0.93 -4.20 -21.19
N VAL A 181 -0.41 -2.98 -21.02
CA VAL A 181 0.88 -2.57 -21.62
C VAL A 181 2.05 -3.34 -21.00
N ILE A 182 2.00 -3.63 -19.70
CA ILE A 182 3.01 -4.46 -19.03
C ILE A 182 3.01 -5.87 -19.61
N ASP A 183 1.83 -6.51 -19.72
CA ASP A 183 1.67 -7.86 -20.29
C ASP A 183 2.13 -7.92 -21.77
N GLU A 184 1.75 -6.93 -22.57
CA GLU A 184 2.14 -6.82 -23.98
C GLU A 184 3.65 -6.56 -24.14
N ARG A 185 4.28 -5.86 -23.19
CA ARG A 185 5.73 -5.67 -23.13
C ARG A 185 6.45 -6.96 -22.75
N GLU A 186 5.96 -7.69 -21.76
CA GLU A 186 6.51 -8.99 -21.37
C GLU A 186 6.38 -10.02 -22.51
N GLY A 187 5.26 -10.02 -23.23
CA GLY A 187 5.05 -10.85 -24.42
C GLY A 187 5.98 -10.51 -25.59
N HIS A 188 6.17 -9.22 -25.92
CA HIS A 188 7.12 -8.82 -26.97
C HIS A 188 8.57 -9.09 -26.58
N VAL A 189 8.96 -8.86 -25.32
CA VAL A 189 10.31 -9.16 -24.84
C VAL A 189 10.56 -10.68 -24.85
N GLY A 190 9.61 -11.49 -24.38
CA GLY A 190 9.69 -12.94 -24.45
C GLY A 190 9.77 -13.46 -25.89
N GLY A 191 8.99 -12.88 -26.81
CA GLY A 191 9.05 -13.18 -28.24
C GLY A 191 10.40 -12.83 -28.86
N SER A 192 10.86 -11.59 -28.72
CA SER A 192 12.14 -11.13 -29.29
C SER A 192 13.34 -11.92 -28.75
N VAL A 193 13.37 -12.28 -27.47
CA VAL A 193 14.41 -13.15 -26.90
C VAL A 193 14.38 -14.55 -27.52
N SER A 194 13.20 -15.08 -27.83
CA SER A 194 13.03 -16.37 -28.51
C SER A 194 13.51 -16.36 -29.97
N TYR A 195 13.34 -15.23 -30.68
CA TYR A 195 13.84 -15.05 -32.05
C TYR A 195 15.35 -14.76 -32.11
N GLU A 196 15.90 -14.07 -31.11
CA GLU A 196 17.31 -13.64 -31.10
C GLU A 196 18.25 -14.73 -30.54
N TYR A 197 17.73 -15.70 -29.76
CA TYR A 197 18.50 -16.82 -29.20
C TYR A 197 17.77 -18.18 -29.37
N PRO A 198 17.75 -18.76 -30.58
CA PRO A 198 17.05 -20.04 -30.86
C PRO A 198 17.55 -21.23 -30.03
N ILE A 199 18.79 -21.16 -29.50
CA ILE A 199 19.37 -22.18 -28.61
C ILE A 199 18.68 -22.21 -27.23
N PHE A 200 18.17 -21.07 -26.73
CA PHE A 200 17.54 -20.99 -25.41
C PHE A 200 16.14 -21.64 -25.40
N GLY A 201 15.41 -21.58 -26.52
CA GLY A 201 14.13 -22.30 -26.69
C GLY A 201 14.28 -23.82 -26.80
N LEU A 202 15.45 -24.31 -27.23
CA LEU A 202 15.78 -25.74 -27.26
C LEU A 202 16.12 -26.30 -25.88
N LEU A 203 16.76 -25.50 -25.01
CA LEU A 203 17.11 -25.92 -23.65
C LEU A 203 15.91 -26.07 -22.70
N ILE A 204 14.83 -25.28 -22.88
CA ILE A 204 13.61 -25.41 -22.07
C ILE A 204 12.77 -26.64 -22.48
N ASN A 205 12.87 -27.10 -23.72
CA ASN A 205 12.07 -28.22 -24.22
C ASN A 205 12.69 -29.59 -23.90
N ASP A 206 14.01 -29.67 -23.73
CA ASP A 206 14.75 -30.91 -23.49
C ASP A 206 14.52 -31.46 -22.07
N ASP A 207 14.35 -30.59 -21.07
CA ASP A 207 14.16 -30.97 -19.66
C ASP A 207 12.74 -31.51 -19.35
N SER A 208 11.81 -31.47 -20.30
CA SER A 208 10.47 -32.06 -20.17
C SER A 208 10.35 -33.48 -20.71
N SER A 209 11.41 -34.02 -21.32
CA SER A 209 11.39 -35.32 -22.01
C SER A 209 12.04 -36.47 -21.23
N HIS A 210 12.51 -36.20 -20.01
CA HIS A 210 13.09 -37.19 -19.09
C HIS A 210 12.38 -37.22 -17.73
N ILE A 211 11.05 -37.45 -17.73
CA ILE A 211 10.34 -38.20 -16.67
C ILE A 211 9.34 -39.13 -17.34
#